data_AF-A0A932VCM3-F1
#
_entry.id   AF-A0A932VCM3-F1
#
_cell.length_a   1.000
_cell.length_b   1.000
_cell.length_c   1.000
_cell.angle_alpha   90.00
_cell.angle_beta   90.00
_cell.angle_gamma   90.00
#
_symmetry.space_group_name_H-M   'P 1'
#
loop_
_entity.id
_entity.type
_entity.pdbx_description
1 polymer ?
#
loop_
_entity_poly.entity_id
_entity_poly.type
_entity_poly.pdbx_seq_one_letter_code
_entity_poly.pdbx_strand_id
1 'polypeptide(L)'
;MREEMRRAKVFLSFCLISGSVFGEASDHLLTLKSEFPYGLLGDDYGILTKSDLAINACHFKPKPYPPEPLIDPYEYWQCFESRSISLNCDSSGIRDDHEGIMGLVVVKTYKNQAKHEYIERRPWPIGECKNFLKDLRLLLTGTSHACISGSFIENETGKTGGKISSWLFERLKTSKGCEGRSCHFTEKIKQEYCSDLKS
;
A
#
# COMPACT_ATOMS: atom_id res chain seq x y z
N MET A 1 45.70 39.35 29.88
CA MET A 1 45.28 38.09 30.53
C MET A 1 43.79 37.90 30.23
N ARG A 2 43.48 37.15 29.18
CA ARG A 2 43.31 35.68 29.17
C ARG A 2 41.88 35.19 29.46
N GLU A 3 40.91 36.08 29.71
CA GLU A 3 39.51 35.66 29.94
C GLU A 3 38.46 36.23 28.96
N GLU A 4 38.66 37.41 28.38
CA GLU A 4 37.64 38.07 27.55
C GLU A 4 37.65 37.68 26.05
N MET A 5 38.49 36.72 25.64
CA MET A 5 38.59 36.26 24.25
C MET A 5 38.19 34.79 24.06
N ARG A 6 37.54 34.17 25.06
CA ARG A 6 37.05 32.78 24.99
C ARG A 6 35.55 32.64 24.75
N ARG A 7 34.77 33.73 24.83
CA ARG A 7 33.31 33.66 24.69
C ARG A 7 32.78 33.83 23.27
N ALA A 8 33.62 34.20 22.30
CA ALA A 8 33.22 34.39 20.89
C ALA A 8 33.53 33.19 19.97
N LYS A 9 33.88 32.01 20.51
CA LYS A 9 34.29 30.83 19.71
C LYS A 9 33.56 29.52 20.03
N VAL A 10 32.44 29.56 20.76
CA VAL A 10 31.64 28.34 21.05
C VAL A 10 30.27 28.35 20.37
N PHE A 11 29.86 29.44 19.72
CA PHE A 11 28.54 29.56 19.07
C PHE A 11 28.53 29.36 17.55
N LEU A 12 29.53 28.69 16.98
CA LEU A 12 29.69 28.60 15.52
C LEU A 12 30.04 27.20 14.98
N SER A 13 29.54 26.14 15.63
CA SER A 13 29.77 24.77 15.13
C SER A 13 28.62 23.78 15.38
N PHE A 14 27.37 24.25 15.39
CA PHE A 14 26.20 23.35 15.55
C PHE A 14 25.11 23.49 14.48
N CYS A 15 25.44 24.02 13.28
CA CYS A 15 24.49 24.13 12.16
C CYS A 15 25.09 23.70 10.81
N LEU A 16 25.90 22.64 10.77
CA LEU A 16 26.43 22.10 9.51
C LEU A 16 26.42 20.56 9.48
N ILE A 17 25.30 19.94 9.83
CA ILE A 17 24.94 18.61 9.32
C ILE A 17 23.43 18.57 9.07
N SER A 18 22.96 19.40 8.15
CA SER A 18 21.67 19.19 7.46
C SER A 18 21.95 18.96 5.98
N GLY A 19 22.95 18.11 5.72
CA GLY A 19 23.29 17.62 4.39
C GLY A 19 22.51 16.35 4.10
N SER A 20 21.41 16.51 3.36
CA SER A 20 21.03 15.61 2.26
C SER A 20 20.77 14.13 2.59
N VAL A 21 19.61 13.82 3.18
CA VAL A 21 19.01 12.46 3.11
C VAL A 21 17.77 12.46 2.19
N PHE A 22 17.80 13.23 1.10
CA PHE A 22 16.71 13.25 0.12
C PHE A 22 17.10 12.63 -1.24
N GLY A 23 18.31 12.08 -1.38
CA GLY A 23 18.79 11.48 -2.65
C GLY A 23 18.52 9.98 -2.83
N GLU A 24 18.26 9.25 -1.75
CA GLU A 24 18.11 7.78 -1.80
C GLU A 24 16.70 7.35 -2.23
N ALA A 25 15.69 8.14 -1.87
CA ALA A 25 14.30 7.86 -2.23
C ALA A 25 14.02 8.01 -3.75
N SER A 26 14.75 8.89 -4.46
CA SER A 26 14.54 9.05 -5.91
C SER A 26 15.11 7.90 -6.72
N ASP A 27 16.28 7.36 -6.34
CA ASP A 27 16.91 6.25 -7.07
C ASP A 27 16.13 4.94 -6.88
N HIS A 28 15.62 4.71 -5.68
CA HIS A 28 14.76 3.58 -5.37
C HIS A 28 13.49 3.53 -6.25
N LEU A 29 12.71 4.62 -6.26
CA LEU A 29 11.48 4.70 -7.03
C LEU A 29 11.73 4.60 -8.54
N LEU A 30 12.80 5.22 -9.04
CA LEU A 30 13.20 5.13 -10.45
C LEU A 30 13.54 3.69 -10.83
N THR A 31 14.28 2.97 -9.98
CA THR A 31 14.60 1.56 -10.19
C THR A 31 13.34 0.71 -10.25
N LEU A 32 12.43 0.87 -9.28
CA LEU A 32 11.16 0.13 -9.26
C LEU A 32 10.32 0.38 -10.51
N LYS A 33 10.17 1.64 -10.94
CA LYS A 33 9.40 1.99 -12.15
C LYS A 33 10.07 1.54 -13.45
N SER A 34 11.40 1.46 -13.49
CA SER A 34 12.11 0.95 -14.67
C SER A 34 11.90 -0.56 -14.86
N GLU A 35 11.90 -1.33 -13.77
CA GLU A 35 11.74 -2.79 -13.84
C GLU A 35 10.25 -3.22 -13.89
N PHE A 36 9.38 -2.45 -13.25
CA PHE A 36 7.94 -2.73 -13.16
C PHE A 36 7.10 -1.51 -13.59
N PRO A 37 7.12 -1.14 -14.89
CA PRO A 37 6.57 0.13 -15.38
C PRO A 37 5.07 0.31 -15.14
N TYR A 38 4.34 -0.77 -14.87
CA TYR A 38 2.90 -0.75 -14.62
C TYR A 38 2.51 -1.18 -13.21
N GLY A 39 3.44 -1.68 -12.39
CA GLY A 39 3.09 -2.24 -11.08
C GLY A 39 2.80 -1.22 -10.00
N LEU A 40 3.29 0.01 -10.14
CA LEU A 40 3.20 1.07 -9.14
C LEU A 40 2.58 2.35 -9.72
N LEU A 41 1.47 2.80 -9.12
CA LEU A 41 0.75 4.01 -9.51
C LEU A 41 1.06 5.16 -8.53
N GLY A 42 2.14 5.89 -8.84
CA GLY A 42 2.60 7.06 -8.05
C GLY A 42 3.91 6.78 -7.33
N ASP A 43 4.07 7.35 -6.14
CA ASP A 43 5.26 7.20 -5.31
C ASP A 43 5.08 6.04 -4.32
N ASP A 44 6.17 5.38 -3.94
CA ASP A 44 6.15 4.27 -2.98
C ASP A 44 6.58 4.66 -1.55
N TYR A 45 7.21 5.83 -1.40
CA TYR A 45 7.72 6.34 -0.14
C TYR A 45 8.75 5.43 0.57
N GLY A 46 9.48 4.60 -0.20
CA GLY A 46 10.44 3.63 0.32
C GLY A 46 9.81 2.40 0.98
N ILE A 47 8.52 2.14 0.76
CA ILE A 47 7.78 1.03 1.39
C ILE A 47 7.88 -0.25 0.56
N LEU A 48 7.91 -0.10 -0.77
CA LEU A 48 7.83 -1.23 -1.68
C LEU A 48 9.23 -1.73 -2.03
N THR A 49 9.30 -2.99 -2.41
CA THR A 49 10.52 -3.65 -2.87
C THR A 49 10.26 -4.26 -4.24
N LYS A 50 11.34 -4.64 -4.93
CA LYS A 50 11.23 -5.39 -6.19
C LYS A 50 10.38 -6.65 -6.04
N SER A 51 10.50 -7.36 -4.91
CA SER A 51 9.71 -8.57 -4.65
C SER A 51 8.21 -8.27 -4.57
N ASP A 52 7.79 -7.11 -4.04
CA ASP A 52 6.37 -6.78 -3.94
C ASP A 52 5.75 -6.51 -5.31
N LEU A 53 6.48 -5.83 -6.19
CA LEU A 53 6.02 -5.55 -7.56
C LEU A 53 6.06 -6.79 -8.45
N ALA A 54 7.09 -7.61 -8.28
CA ALA A 54 7.26 -8.81 -9.06
C ALA A 54 6.15 -9.84 -8.80
N ILE A 55 5.71 -10.02 -7.55
CA ILE A 55 4.59 -10.91 -7.24
C ILE A 55 3.35 -10.57 -8.09
N ASN A 56 3.05 -9.27 -8.26
CA ASN A 56 1.91 -8.85 -9.08
C ASN A 56 2.15 -9.16 -10.58
N ALA A 57 3.38 -8.99 -11.05
CA ALA A 57 3.80 -9.28 -12.43
C ALA A 57 3.89 -10.78 -12.78
N CYS A 58 4.09 -11.65 -11.79
CA CYS A 58 4.20 -13.08 -12.01
C CYS A 58 2.86 -13.73 -12.34
N HIS A 59 1.80 -13.32 -11.64
CA HIS A 59 0.50 -13.98 -11.74
C HIS A 59 -0.23 -13.58 -13.02
N PHE A 60 -0.04 -12.33 -13.46
CA PHE A 60 -0.73 -11.76 -14.60
C PHE A 60 0.20 -10.85 -15.38
N LYS A 61 0.04 -10.82 -16.71
CA LYS A 61 0.82 -9.96 -17.59
C LYS A 61 0.62 -8.49 -17.18
N PRO A 62 1.69 -7.75 -16.84
CA PRO A 62 1.57 -6.33 -16.51
C PRO A 62 0.94 -5.53 -17.64
N LYS A 63 0.05 -4.59 -17.30
CA LYS A 63 -0.64 -3.72 -18.26
C LYS A 63 -0.70 -2.27 -17.79
N PRO A 64 -0.62 -1.29 -18.70
CA PRO A 64 -0.84 0.11 -18.37
C PRO A 64 -2.14 0.34 -17.59
N TYR A 65 -2.14 1.35 -16.72
CA TYR A 65 -3.36 1.81 -16.03
C TYR A 65 -3.98 3.00 -16.78
N PRO A 66 -5.31 3.07 -16.94
CA PRO A 66 -6.30 2.06 -16.56
C PRO A 66 -6.20 0.80 -17.44
N PRO A 67 -6.46 -0.41 -16.90
CA PRO A 67 -6.39 -1.63 -17.69
C PRO A 67 -7.48 -1.69 -18.75
N GLU A 68 -7.16 -2.27 -19.90
CA GLU A 68 -8.11 -2.68 -20.92
C GLU A 68 -8.03 -4.20 -21.13
N PRO A 69 -9.15 -4.95 -20.97
CA PRO A 69 -10.47 -4.51 -20.48
C PRO A 69 -10.44 -4.05 -19.01
N LEU A 70 -11.43 -3.25 -18.58
CA LEU A 70 -11.47 -2.63 -17.23
C LEU A 70 -11.47 -3.64 -16.09
N ILE A 71 -12.00 -4.84 -16.31
CA ILE A 71 -11.95 -5.95 -15.36
C ILE A 71 -10.73 -6.79 -15.72
N ASP A 72 -9.59 -6.46 -15.13
CA ASP A 72 -8.34 -7.20 -15.29
C ASP A 72 -7.84 -7.68 -13.91
N PRO A 73 -7.40 -8.94 -13.80
CA PRO A 73 -6.92 -9.47 -12.53
C PRO A 73 -5.56 -8.90 -12.10
N TYR A 74 -4.84 -8.19 -12.97
CA TYR A 74 -3.56 -7.58 -12.63
C TYR A 74 -3.69 -6.59 -11.46
N GLU A 75 -2.80 -6.75 -10.49
CA GLU A 75 -2.80 -5.98 -9.26
C GLU A 75 -1.85 -4.79 -9.36
N TYR A 76 -2.33 -3.61 -8.97
CA TYR A 76 -1.55 -2.37 -8.93
C TYR A 76 -1.29 -1.96 -7.49
N TRP A 77 -0.07 -1.52 -7.20
CA TRP A 77 0.26 -0.87 -5.94
C TRP A 77 -0.02 0.64 -6.00
N GLN A 78 -0.65 1.16 -4.96
CA GLN A 78 -0.84 2.59 -4.72
C GLN A 78 -0.55 2.92 -3.26
N CYS A 79 0.20 4.00 -3.02
CA CYS A 79 0.53 4.44 -1.68
C CYS A 79 -0.18 5.73 -1.30
N PHE A 80 -0.56 5.80 -0.03
CA PHE A 80 -1.40 6.82 0.57
C PHE A 80 -0.87 7.19 1.95
N GLU A 81 -1.22 8.39 2.43
CA GLU A 81 -1.00 8.74 3.83
C GLU A 81 -1.79 7.77 4.73
N SER A 82 -1.15 7.17 5.74
CA SER A 82 -1.81 6.18 6.60
C SER A 82 -3.05 6.75 7.30
N ARG A 83 -3.04 8.05 7.62
CA ARG A 83 -4.16 8.75 8.27
C ARG A 83 -5.40 8.91 7.38
N SER A 84 -5.26 8.82 6.05
CA SER A 84 -6.41 8.90 5.14
C SER A 84 -7.07 7.54 4.90
N ILE A 85 -6.45 6.46 5.38
CA ILE A 85 -6.97 5.10 5.25
C ILE A 85 -7.95 4.81 6.38
N SER A 86 -9.15 4.40 6.00
CA SER A 86 -10.19 3.93 6.89
C SER A 86 -10.51 2.47 6.62
N LEU A 87 -10.77 1.72 7.68
CA LEU A 87 -10.94 0.27 7.66
C LEU A 87 -12.32 -0.09 8.22
N ASN A 88 -13.10 -0.83 7.45
CA ASN A 88 -14.46 -1.24 7.83
C ASN A 88 -14.72 -2.72 7.54
N CYS A 89 -15.56 -3.34 8.37
CA CYS A 89 -16.18 -4.63 8.10
C CYS A 89 -17.64 -4.36 7.79
N ASP A 90 -18.00 -4.36 6.51
CA ASP A 90 -19.38 -4.17 6.11
C ASP A 90 -20.16 -5.48 6.28
N SER A 91 -20.98 -5.54 7.32
CA SER A 91 -21.84 -6.69 7.62
C SER A 91 -23.27 -6.51 7.12
N SER A 92 -23.53 -5.47 6.31
CA SER A 92 -24.89 -5.12 5.89
C SER A 92 -25.46 -6.21 4.99
N GLY A 93 -26.38 -7.01 5.54
CA GLY A 93 -27.15 -8.00 4.78
C GLY A 93 -26.40 -9.28 4.39
N ILE A 94 -25.21 -9.53 4.94
CA ILE A 94 -24.45 -10.76 4.66
C ILE A 94 -24.60 -11.72 5.84
N ARG A 95 -25.39 -12.77 5.65
CA ARG A 95 -25.58 -13.85 6.61
C ARG A 95 -25.37 -15.19 5.93
N ASP A 96 -24.64 -16.05 6.60
CA ASP A 96 -24.45 -17.45 6.25
C ASP A 96 -25.20 -18.34 7.25
N ASP A 97 -25.76 -19.45 6.79
CA ASP A 97 -26.58 -20.35 7.61
C ASP A 97 -25.76 -21.10 8.68
N HIS A 98 -24.45 -21.28 8.44
CA HIS A 98 -23.53 -21.98 9.34
C HIS A 98 -22.64 -21.01 10.13
N GLU A 99 -22.11 -19.99 9.47
CA GLU A 99 -21.15 -19.05 10.06
C GLU A 99 -21.82 -17.81 10.71
N GLY A 100 -23.11 -17.61 10.47
CA GLY A 100 -23.88 -16.51 11.04
C GLY A 100 -23.61 -15.17 10.34
N ILE A 101 -23.34 -14.11 11.10
CA ILE A 101 -23.13 -12.77 10.53
C ILE A 101 -21.75 -12.74 9.86
N MET A 102 -21.75 -12.37 8.58
CA MET A 102 -20.53 -12.21 7.80
C MET A 102 -20.22 -10.72 7.62
N GLY A 103 -18.96 -10.39 7.33
CA GLY A 103 -18.50 -9.04 7.05
C GLY A 103 -17.54 -9.02 5.87
N LEU A 104 -17.65 -7.98 5.04
CA LEU A 104 -16.73 -7.71 3.95
C LEU A 104 -15.68 -6.70 4.40
N VAL A 105 -14.40 -7.01 4.23
CA VAL A 105 -13.33 -6.06 4.49
C VAL A 105 -13.37 -4.97 3.43
N VAL A 106 -13.47 -3.72 3.87
CA VAL A 106 -13.46 -2.55 3.00
C VAL A 106 -12.41 -1.57 3.51
N VAL A 107 -11.43 -1.26 2.66
CA VAL A 107 -10.40 -0.26 2.89
C VAL A 107 -10.72 0.95 2.03
N LYS A 108 -10.94 2.11 2.65
CA LYS A 108 -11.27 3.35 1.93
C LYS A 108 -10.19 4.40 2.16
N THR A 109 -9.81 5.11 1.12
CA THR A 109 -8.87 6.22 1.19
C THR A 109 -9.25 7.33 0.21
N TYR A 110 -8.62 8.49 0.34
CA TYR A 110 -8.84 9.65 -0.51
C TYR A 110 -7.51 10.13 -1.10
N LYS A 111 -7.50 10.33 -2.41
CA LYS A 111 -6.35 10.87 -3.17
C LYS A 111 -6.88 11.73 -4.31
N ASN A 112 -6.33 12.93 -4.49
CA ASN A 112 -6.69 13.83 -5.59
C ASN A 112 -8.21 14.06 -5.74
N GLN A 113 -8.92 14.24 -4.62
CA GLN A 113 -10.39 14.40 -4.55
C GLN A 113 -11.20 13.18 -5.05
N ALA A 114 -10.54 12.07 -5.36
CA ALA A 114 -11.16 10.78 -5.63
C ALA A 114 -11.17 9.92 -4.37
N LYS A 115 -12.27 9.21 -4.15
CA LYS A 115 -12.38 8.16 -3.15
C LYS A 115 -11.91 6.85 -3.78
N HIS A 116 -11.03 6.13 -3.12
CA HIS A 116 -10.65 4.79 -3.51
C HIS A 116 -11.25 3.80 -2.52
N GLU A 117 -12.00 2.82 -3.01
CA GLU A 117 -12.56 1.74 -2.20
C GLU A 117 -11.97 0.40 -2.64
N TYR A 118 -11.22 -0.24 -1.75
CA TYR A 118 -10.68 -1.58 -1.94
C TYR A 118 -11.53 -2.55 -1.14
N ILE A 119 -12.10 -3.52 -1.82
CA ILE A 119 -13.10 -4.43 -1.26
C ILE A 119 -12.57 -5.85 -1.37
N GLU A 120 -12.57 -6.60 -0.28
CA GLU A 120 -12.23 -8.03 -0.32
C GLU A 120 -13.17 -8.81 -1.24
N ARG A 121 -12.66 -9.89 -1.84
CA ARG A 121 -13.45 -10.69 -2.80
C ARG A 121 -14.54 -11.50 -2.12
N ARG A 122 -14.30 -11.91 -0.87
CA ARG A 122 -15.18 -12.81 -0.12
C ARG A 122 -15.51 -12.20 1.23
N PRO A 123 -16.75 -12.37 1.72
CA PRO A 123 -17.08 -12.05 3.10
C PRO A 123 -16.49 -13.10 4.04
N TRP A 124 -16.22 -12.68 5.27
CA TRP A 124 -15.60 -13.48 6.32
C TRP A 124 -16.56 -13.56 7.51
N PRO A 125 -16.49 -14.58 8.38
CA PRO A 125 -17.15 -14.52 9.68
C PRO A 125 -16.82 -13.20 10.38
N ILE A 126 -17.81 -12.52 10.95
CA ILE A 126 -17.63 -11.14 11.43
C ILE A 126 -16.52 -10.99 12.49
N GLY A 127 -16.27 -12.04 13.27
CA GLY A 127 -15.16 -12.10 14.22
C GLY A 127 -13.80 -12.07 13.53
N GLU A 128 -13.62 -12.88 12.49
CA GLU A 128 -12.39 -12.94 11.70
C GLU A 128 -12.15 -11.64 10.93
N CYS A 129 -13.21 -11.08 10.31
CA CYS A 129 -13.13 -9.77 9.67
C CYS A 129 -12.58 -8.70 10.65
N LYS A 130 -13.13 -8.64 11.87
CA LYS A 130 -12.70 -7.68 12.89
C LYS A 130 -11.25 -7.91 13.35
N ASN A 131 -10.83 -9.17 13.48
CA ASN A 131 -9.46 -9.52 13.81
C ASN A 131 -8.49 -9.08 12.71
N PHE A 132 -8.79 -9.37 11.45
CA PHE A 132 -8.00 -8.91 10.32
C PHE A 132 -7.87 -7.38 10.28
N LEU A 133 -8.97 -6.64 10.52
CA LEU A 133 -8.89 -5.18 10.63
C LEU A 133 -8.04 -4.70 11.81
N LYS A 134 -7.96 -5.46 12.91
CA LYS A 134 -7.09 -5.12 14.04
C LYS A 134 -5.62 -5.22 13.61
N ASP A 135 -5.26 -6.25 12.86
CA ASP A 135 -3.89 -6.45 12.36
C ASP A 135 -3.51 -5.34 11.35
N LEU A 136 -4.41 -4.99 10.44
CA LEU A 136 -4.24 -3.84 9.55
C LEU A 136 -4.06 -2.53 10.32
N ARG A 137 -4.84 -2.29 11.39
CA ARG A 137 -4.69 -1.09 12.22
C ARG A 137 -3.34 -1.05 12.94
N LEU A 138 -2.82 -2.20 13.39
CA LEU A 138 -1.50 -2.27 14.01
C LEU A 138 -0.39 -1.88 13.04
N LEU A 139 -0.48 -2.31 11.78
CA LEU A 139 0.46 -1.89 10.73
C LEU A 139 0.40 -0.38 10.48
N LEU A 140 -0.79 0.20 10.38
CA LEU A 140 -0.99 1.63 10.11
C LEU A 140 -0.60 2.55 11.28
N THR A 141 -0.67 2.04 12.51
CA THR A 141 -0.43 2.86 13.72
C THR A 141 1.02 3.32 13.75
N GLY A 142 1.24 4.63 13.72
CA GLY A 142 2.58 5.22 13.79
C GLY A 142 3.41 5.09 12.50
N THR A 143 2.78 4.80 11.36
CA THR A 143 3.39 4.92 10.03
C THR A 143 2.84 6.14 9.32
N SER A 144 3.65 6.82 8.51
CA SER A 144 3.20 8.00 7.75
C SER A 144 2.42 7.62 6.49
N HIS A 145 2.87 6.55 5.82
CA HIS A 145 2.33 6.08 4.56
C HIS A 145 2.10 4.56 4.61
N ALA A 146 1.16 4.10 3.79
CA ALA A 146 0.92 2.70 3.53
C ALA A 146 0.61 2.51 2.05
N CYS A 147 1.00 1.36 1.52
CA CYS A 147 0.72 0.94 0.15
C CYS A 147 -0.36 -0.14 0.16
N ILE A 148 -1.28 -0.07 -0.79
CA ILE A 148 -2.36 -1.05 -0.97
C ILE A 148 -2.20 -1.62 -2.38
N SER A 149 -2.19 -2.95 -2.48
CA SER A 149 -2.28 -3.67 -3.75
C SER A 149 -3.73 -4.02 -4.01
N GLY A 150 -4.17 -3.82 -5.24
CA GLY A 150 -5.49 -4.26 -5.66
C GLY A 150 -5.68 -4.28 -7.17
N SER A 151 -6.61 -5.11 -7.62
CA SER A 151 -7.04 -5.15 -9.03
C SER A 151 -8.10 -4.08 -9.27
N PHE A 152 -7.95 -3.31 -10.34
CA PHE A 152 -8.92 -2.27 -10.68
C PHE A 152 -10.24 -2.90 -11.16
N ILE A 153 -11.38 -2.32 -10.77
CA ILE A 153 -12.70 -2.75 -11.22
C ILE A 153 -13.27 -1.69 -12.16
N GLU A 154 -13.53 -0.49 -11.64
CA GLU A 154 -14.16 0.60 -12.38
C GLU A 154 -14.02 1.96 -11.69
N ASN A 155 -14.36 3.02 -12.43
CA ASN A 155 -14.53 4.36 -11.89
C ASN A 155 -16.01 4.76 -12.01
N GLU A 156 -16.57 5.23 -10.91
CA GLU A 156 -17.95 5.71 -10.83
C GLU A 156 -18.01 7.18 -10.41
N THR A 157 -19.16 7.80 -10.69
CA THR A 157 -19.52 9.08 -10.08
C THR A 157 -20.40 8.80 -8.87
N GLY A 158 -19.91 9.14 -7.68
CA GLY A 158 -20.65 9.02 -6.44
C GLY A 158 -21.90 9.92 -6.42
N LYS A 159 -22.83 9.63 -5.51
CA LYS A 159 -24.12 10.32 -5.39
C LYS A 159 -24.01 11.86 -5.22
N THR A 160 -22.89 12.35 -4.71
CA THR A 160 -22.60 13.78 -4.51
C THR A 160 -21.72 14.39 -5.63
N GLY A 161 -21.52 13.66 -6.75
CA GLY A 161 -20.69 14.10 -7.87
C GLY A 161 -19.19 13.83 -7.72
N GLY A 162 -18.73 13.27 -6.59
CA GLY A 162 -17.33 12.92 -6.37
C GLY A 162 -16.92 11.63 -7.11
N LYS A 163 -15.67 11.52 -7.57
CA LYS A 163 -15.16 10.31 -8.24
C LYS A 163 -14.90 9.19 -7.24
N ILE A 164 -15.34 7.98 -7.56
CA ILE A 164 -15.07 6.76 -6.79
C ILE A 164 -14.31 5.79 -7.71
N SER A 165 -13.17 5.29 -7.26
CA SER A 165 -12.43 4.22 -7.91
C SER A 165 -12.58 2.96 -7.08
N SER A 166 -13.15 1.91 -7.69
CA SER A 166 -13.41 0.63 -7.04
C SER A 166 -12.32 -0.38 -7.39
N TRP A 167 -11.86 -1.11 -6.38
CA TRP A 167 -10.75 -2.06 -6.47
C TRP A 167 -11.09 -3.33 -5.70
N LEU A 168 -10.54 -4.46 -6.15
CA LEU A 168 -10.45 -5.65 -5.33
C LEU A 168 -9.24 -5.52 -4.41
N PHE A 169 -9.45 -5.61 -3.11
CA PHE A 169 -8.38 -5.59 -2.11
C PHE A 169 -7.59 -6.90 -2.17
N GLU A 170 -6.26 -6.80 -2.11
CA GLU A 170 -5.39 -7.97 -2.03
C GLU A 170 -4.50 -7.93 -0.79
N ARG A 171 -3.84 -6.80 -0.54
CA ARG A 171 -2.92 -6.64 0.59
C ARG A 171 -2.56 -5.19 0.88
N LEU A 172 -2.12 -4.95 2.11
CA LEU A 172 -1.65 -3.66 2.61
C LEU A 172 -0.25 -3.82 3.19
N LYS A 173 0.65 -2.91 2.82
CA LYS A 173 2.03 -2.87 3.29
C LYS A 173 2.39 -1.51 3.87
N THR A 174 3.19 -1.54 4.93
CA THR A 174 3.82 -0.37 5.55
C THR A 174 5.31 -0.63 5.72
N SER A 175 6.06 0.34 6.22
CA SER A 175 7.45 0.13 6.64
C SER A 175 7.60 -0.88 7.79
N LYS A 176 6.52 -1.24 8.50
CA LYS A 176 6.52 -2.20 9.60
C LYS A 176 6.22 -3.63 9.19
N GLY A 177 5.62 -3.85 8.02
CA GLY A 177 5.17 -5.17 7.61
C GLY A 177 4.07 -5.13 6.56
N CYS A 178 3.55 -6.31 6.23
CA CYS A 178 2.55 -6.55 5.20
C CYS A 178 1.49 -7.49 5.76
N GLU A 179 0.23 -7.23 5.44
CA GLU A 179 -0.90 -8.10 5.77
C GLU A 179 -1.87 -8.22 4.58
N GLY A 180 -2.50 -9.38 4.44
CA GLY A 180 -3.32 -9.78 3.30
C GLY A 180 -2.71 -10.91 2.48
N ARG A 181 -3.30 -11.18 1.32
CA ARG A 181 -2.84 -12.27 0.45
C ARG A 181 -1.38 -12.03 0.07
N SER A 182 -0.60 -13.10 -0.03
CA SER A 182 0.75 -13.06 -0.61
C SER A 182 1.83 -12.35 0.24
N CYS A 183 1.50 -11.73 1.37
CA CYS A 183 2.48 -11.09 2.27
C CYS A 183 3.46 -12.11 2.88
N HIS A 184 3.02 -13.36 3.04
CA HIS A 184 3.82 -14.48 3.55
C HIS A 184 4.34 -15.41 2.46
N PHE A 185 4.49 -14.96 1.21
CA PHE A 185 5.00 -15.84 0.16
C PHE A 185 6.38 -16.38 0.52
N THR A 186 6.40 -17.66 0.86
CA THR A 186 7.59 -18.46 1.13
C THR A 186 8.43 -18.58 -0.13
N GLU A 187 9.71 -18.89 0.04
CA GLU A 187 10.64 -19.08 -1.08
C GLU A 187 10.11 -20.07 -2.13
N LYS A 188 9.36 -21.10 -1.71
CA LYS A 188 8.79 -22.10 -2.62
C LYS A 188 7.77 -21.51 -3.60
N ILE A 189 6.91 -20.60 -3.15
CA ILE A 189 5.90 -19.97 -4.03
C ILE A 189 6.56 -18.96 -4.97
N LYS A 190 7.59 -18.25 -4.47
CA LYS A 190 8.46 -17.44 -5.34
C LYS A 190 9.13 -18.29 -6.42
N GLN A 191 9.58 -19.51 -6.08
CA GLN A 191 10.23 -20.41 -7.04
C GLN A 191 9.27 -21.04 -8.07
N GLU A 192 8.05 -21.41 -7.66
CA GLU A 192 7.08 -22.11 -8.52
C GLU A 192 6.33 -21.16 -9.48
N TYR A 193 6.02 -19.94 -9.05
CA TYR A 193 5.17 -19.02 -9.82
C TYR A 193 5.90 -17.76 -10.30
N CYS A 194 7.09 -17.47 -9.76
CA CYS A 194 7.91 -16.31 -10.07
C CYS A 194 9.35 -16.71 -10.40
N SER A 195 9.54 -17.62 -11.36
CA SER A 195 10.87 -18.16 -11.71
C SER A 195 11.91 -17.10 -12.09
N ASP A 196 11.46 -15.92 -12.49
CA ASP A 196 12.30 -14.80 -12.93
C ASP A 196 12.79 -13.91 -11.77
N LEU A 197 12.29 -14.15 -10.54
CA LEU A 197 12.80 -13.51 -9.31
C LEU A 197 14.01 -14.24 -8.70
N LYS A 198 14.61 -15.17 -9.44
CA LYS A 198 15.87 -15.82 -9.07
C LYS A 198 17.03 -14.83 -9.25
N SER A 199 17.27 -13.98 -8.26
CA SER A 199 18.52 -13.22 -8.14
C SER A 199 19.05 -13.23 -6.72
#